data_AF-A0A1E4ZHB9-F1
#
_entry.id   AF-A0A1E4ZHB9-F1
#
_cell.length_a   1.000
_cell.length_b   1.000
_cell.length_c   1.000
_cell.angle_alpha   90.00
_cell.angle_beta   90.00
_cell.angle_gamma   90.00
#
_symmetry.space_group_name_H-M   'P 1'
#
loop_
_entity.id
_entity.type
_entity.pdbx_description
1 polymer ?
#
loop_
_entity_poly.entity_id
_entity_poly.type
_entity_poly.pdbx_seq_one_letter_code
_entity_poly.pdbx_strand_id
1 'polypeptide(L)'
;MKKGDKRSVEDLKPEHRRFCEEYAIDFNGARAYKAAYPNCKDTTARSNASKLLANTNISSYIKTLQSDLALASGVSALRLVNELKKVAFTNIGDLKKSWTEFKDFDSLTDEQKAAIAEITHSKTEFDGGEKNSYKVKTHDKLKAISMLSKMLGFDETEQNDLIKDLIFKVTQNK
;
A
#
# COMPACT_ATOMS: atom_id res chain seq x y z
N MET A 1 -38.39 9.26 -5.20
CA MET A 1 -37.01 8.77 -5.02
C MET A 1 -36.08 9.66 -5.84
N LYS A 2 -35.16 10.42 -5.21
CA LYS A 2 -34.31 11.40 -5.93
C LYS A 2 -33.31 10.65 -6.82
N LYS A 3 -33.35 10.95 -8.12
CA LYS A 3 -32.38 10.53 -9.13
C LYS A 3 -30.99 10.99 -8.67
N GLY A 4 -30.12 10.05 -8.31
CA GLY A 4 -28.74 10.35 -7.95
C GLY A 4 -28.01 10.88 -9.18
N ASP A 5 -27.68 12.16 -9.15
CA ASP A 5 -26.98 12.91 -10.19
C ASP A 5 -25.55 12.37 -10.38
N LYS A 6 -25.39 11.36 -11.25
CA LYS A 6 -24.09 10.86 -11.70
C LYS A 6 -23.56 11.76 -12.82
N ARG A 7 -23.08 12.96 -12.47
CA ARG A 7 -22.25 13.76 -13.39
C ARG A 7 -20.90 13.04 -13.57
N SER A 8 -20.53 12.75 -14.81
CA SER A 8 -19.29 12.02 -15.14
C SER A 8 -18.06 12.90 -14.88
N VAL A 9 -16.88 12.28 -14.89
CA VAL A 9 -15.58 12.93 -14.64
C VAL A 9 -15.32 14.08 -15.63
N GLU A 10 -15.97 14.06 -16.79
CA GLU A 10 -15.91 15.13 -17.81
C GLU A 10 -16.55 16.47 -17.38
N ASP A 11 -17.49 16.49 -16.43
CA ASP A 11 -18.25 17.70 -16.05
C ASP A 11 -17.62 18.51 -14.89
N LEU A 12 -16.36 18.24 -14.56
CA LEU A 12 -15.63 18.97 -13.51
C LEU A 12 -15.33 20.40 -13.95
N LYS A 13 -15.70 21.38 -13.11
CA LYS A 13 -15.31 22.78 -13.30
C LYS A 13 -13.78 22.91 -13.44
N PRO A 14 -13.28 23.87 -14.24
CA PRO A 14 -11.84 24.04 -14.47
C PRO A 14 -11.02 24.15 -13.17
N GLU A 15 -11.55 24.87 -12.17
CA GLU A 15 -10.88 25.05 -10.88
C GLU A 15 -10.84 23.76 -10.06
N HIS A 16 -11.90 22.95 -10.11
CA HIS A 16 -11.92 21.63 -9.48
C HIS A 16 -10.91 20.68 -10.11
N ARG A 17 -10.81 20.71 -11.45
CA ARG A 17 -9.82 19.92 -12.19
C ARG A 17 -8.41 20.33 -11.77
N ARG A 18 -8.12 21.63 -11.72
CA ARG A 18 -6.83 22.17 -11.27
C ARG A 18 -6.52 21.78 -9.83
N PHE A 19 -7.52 21.81 -8.94
CA PHE A 19 -7.36 21.37 -7.56
C PHE A 19 -6.93 19.90 -7.48
N CYS A 20 -7.56 19.02 -8.26
CA CYS A 20 -7.23 17.60 -8.28
C CYS A 20 -5.81 17.33 -8.80
N GLU A 21 -5.42 17.99 -9.89
CA GLU A 21 -4.07 17.89 -10.47
C GLU A 21 -3.00 18.33 -9.48
N GLU A 22 -3.21 19.47 -8.81
CA GLU A 22 -2.28 19.95 -7.79
C GLU A 22 -2.24 19.05 -6.57
N TYR A 23 -3.38 18.52 -6.13
CA TYR A 23 -3.47 17.62 -4.98
C TYR A 23 -2.77 16.28 -5.24
N ALA A 24 -2.81 15.78 -6.48
CA ALA A 24 -2.17 14.51 -6.85
C ALA A 24 -0.64 14.53 -6.75
N ILE A 25 -0.01 15.72 -6.67
CA ILE A 25 1.45 15.87 -6.60
C ILE A 25 1.97 15.56 -5.19
N ASP A 26 1.36 16.10 -4.13
CA ASP A 26 1.90 16.04 -2.76
C ASP A 26 0.84 15.79 -1.67
N PHE A 27 -0.42 15.54 -2.06
CA PHE A 27 -1.56 15.34 -1.16
C PHE A 27 -1.81 16.49 -0.16
N ASN A 28 -1.34 17.71 -0.48
CA ASN A 28 -1.57 18.89 0.32
C ASN A 28 -2.81 19.66 -0.15
N GLY A 29 -3.93 19.43 0.53
CA GLY A 29 -5.21 20.06 0.18
C GLY A 29 -5.19 21.59 0.21
N ALA A 30 -4.53 22.20 1.20
CA ALA A 30 -4.49 23.65 1.32
C ALA A 30 -3.67 24.31 0.21
N ARG A 31 -2.54 23.70 -0.16
CA ARG A 31 -1.70 24.16 -1.29
C ARG A 31 -2.47 24.01 -2.61
N ALA A 32 -3.06 22.84 -2.84
CA ALA A 32 -3.84 22.56 -4.04
C ALA A 32 -5.02 23.53 -4.20
N TYR A 33 -5.70 23.86 -3.10
CA TYR A 33 -6.80 24.82 -3.12
C TYR A 33 -6.33 26.23 -3.48
N LYS A 34 -5.21 26.69 -2.93
CA LYS A 34 -4.65 28.01 -3.27
C LYS A 34 -4.22 28.13 -4.73
N ALA A 35 -3.73 27.03 -5.32
CA ALA A 35 -3.37 26.98 -6.73
C ALA A 35 -4.60 27.02 -7.66
N ALA A 36 -5.71 26.38 -7.25
CA ALA A 36 -6.96 26.39 -8.00
C ALA A 36 -7.80 27.67 -7.82
N TYR A 37 -7.74 28.27 -6.63
CA TYR A 37 -8.51 29.45 -6.24
C TYR A 37 -7.58 30.55 -5.73
N PRO A 38 -6.93 31.29 -6.64
CA PRO A 38 -6.10 32.42 -6.27
C PRO A 38 -7.00 33.46 -5.58
N ASN A 39 -6.52 34.07 -4.49
CA ASN A 39 -7.25 35.00 -3.60
C ASN A 39 -8.01 34.40 -2.41
N CYS A 40 -7.63 33.21 -1.92
CA CYS A 40 -8.13 32.69 -0.64
C CYS A 40 -7.10 32.79 0.49
N LYS A 41 -7.58 33.02 1.73
CA LYS A 41 -6.76 32.94 2.96
C LYS A 41 -6.45 31.48 3.31
N ASP A 42 -5.36 31.23 4.02
CA ASP A 42 -4.92 29.88 4.40
C ASP A 42 -5.98 29.08 5.20
N THR A 43 -6.69 29.73 6.11
CA THR A 43 -7.77 29.10 6.90
C THR A 43 -8.95 28.68 6.03
N THR A 44 -9.31 29.52 5.06
CA THR A 44 -10.33 29.24 4.05
C THR A 44 -9.90 28.10 3.13
N ALA A 45 -8.64 28.11 2.67
CA ALA A 45 -8.08 27.09 1.80
C ALA A 45 -8.16 25.70 2.43
N ARG A 46 -7.72 25.56 3.69
CA ARG A 46 -7.81 24.29 4.43
C ARG A 46 -9.26 23.80 4.54
N SER A 47 -10.15 24.67 4.99
CA SER A 47 -11.55 24.30 5.23
C SER A 47 -12.28 23.88 3.96
N ASN A 48 -12.05 24.58 2.86
CA ASN A 48 -12.70 24.27 1.58
C ASN A 48 -12.03 23.11 0.85
N ALA A 49 -10.72 22.91 0.99
CA ALA A 49 -10.04 21.73 0.49
C ALA A 49 -10.64 20.45 1.10
N SER A 50 -10.85 20.41 2.41
CA SER A 50 -11.49 19.26 3.07
C SER A 50 -12.90 18.99 2.53
N LYS A 51 -13.69 20.04 2.26
CA LYS A 51 -15.02 19.90 1.64
C LYS A 51 -14.95 19.36 0.22
N LEU A 52 -13.97 19.82 -0.58
CA LEU A 52 -13.76 19.32 -1.94
C LEU A 52 -13.35 17.85 -1.95
N LEU A 53 -12.45 17.44 -1.07
CA LEU A 53 -12.01 16.04 -0.97
C LEU A 53 -13.14 15.09 -0.58
N ALA A 54 -14.15 15.58 0.15
CA ALA A 54 -15.36 14.81 0.48
C ALA A 54 -16.33 14.67 -0.70
N ASN A 55 -16.17 15.44 -1.77
CA ASN A 55 -17.03 15.35 -2.95
C ASN A 55 -16.69 14.08 -3.77
N THR A 56 -17.69 13.24 -4.04
CA THR A 56 -17.51 11.96 -4.73
C THR A 56 -16.89 12.10 -6.12
N ASN A 57 -17.23 13.14 -6.88
CA ASN A 57 -16.70 13.34 -8.24
C ASN A 57 -15.23 13.76 -8.20
N ILE A 58 -14.88 14.66 -7.26
CA ILE A 58 -13.49 15.08 -6.99
C ILE A 58 -12.64 13.87 -6.55
N SER A 59 -13.14 13.12 -5.57
CA SER A 59 -12.47 11.91 -5.07
C SER A 59 -12.25 10.88 -6.18
N SER A 60 -13.25 10.67 -7.04
CA SER A 60 -13.15 9.75 -8.17
C SER A 60 -12.10 10.20 -9.21
N TYR A 61 -12.04 11.50 -9.51
CA TYR A 61 -11.03 12.03 -10.43
C TYR A 61 -9.62 11.95 -9.86
N ILE A 62 -9.44 12.26 -8.56
CA ILE A 62 -8.14 12.08 -7.88
C ILE A 62 -7.69 10.62 -7.93
N LYS A 63 -8.59 9.66 -7.71
CA LYS A 63 -8.27 8.22 -7.84
C LYS A 63 -7.83 7.86 -9.26
N THR A 64 -8.44 8.48 -10.27
CA THR A 64 -8.04 8.28 -11.68
C THR A 64 -6.62 8.80 -11.90
N LEU A 65 -6.33 10.05 -11.48
CA LEU A 65 -4.98 10.64 -11.57
C LEU A 65 -3.92 9.80 -10.82
N GLN A 66 -4.26 9.30 -9.64
CA GLN A 66 -3.38 8.42 -8.86
C GLN A 66 -3.11 7.10 -9.58
N SER A 67 -4.14 6.51 -10.19
CA SER A 67 -4.00 5.29 -11.00
C SER A 67 -3.10 5.54 -12.20
N ASP A 68 -3.27 6.65 -12.90
CA ASP A 68 -2.44 7.01 -14.07
C ASP A 68 -0.98 7.27 -13.67
N LEU A 69 -0.75 7.94 -12.54
CA LEU A 69 0.59 8.18 -12.01
C LEU A 69 1.26 6.87 -11.54
N ALA A 70 0.49 5.97 -10.92
CA ALA A 70 0.96 4.64 -10.54
C ALA A 70 1.35 3.82 -11.78
N LEU A 71 0.55 3.88 -12.85
CA LEU A 71 0.87 3.24 -14.13
C LEU A 71 2.12 3.86 -14.79
N ALA A 72 2.21 5.19 -14.84
CA ALA A 72 3.34 5.90 -15.44
C ALA A 72 4.66 5.66 -14.69
N SER A 73 4.61 5.47 -13.36
CA SER A 73 5.77 5.11 -12.54
C SER A 73 6.11 3.62 -12.56
N GLY A 74 5.33 2.79 -13.27
CA GLY A 74 5.51 1.33 -13.31
C GLY A 74 5.10 0.60 -12.02
N VAL A 75 4.51 1.31 -11.05
CA VAL A 75 4.01 0.77 -9.79
C VAL A 75 2.54 0.41 -9.95
N SER A 76 2.26 -0.67 -10.69
CA SER A 76 0.90 -1.18 -10.82
C SER A 76 0.48 -2.03 -9.60
N ALA A 77 -0.82 -2.19 -9.38
CA ALA A 77 -1.34 -3.10 -8.33
C ALA A 77 -0.79 -4.52 -8.50
N LEU A 78 -0.69 -5.01 -9.74
CA LEU A 78 -0.08 -6.31 -10.06
C LEU A 78 1.40 -6.36 -9.69
N ARG A 79 2.16 -5.29 -9.95
CA ARG A 79 3.58 -5.23 -9.55
C ARG A 79 3.74 -5.29 -8.04
N LEU A 80 2.92 -4.54 -7.31
CA LEU A 80 2.94 -4.55 -5.84
C LEU A 80 2.58 -5.94 -5.27
N VAL A 81 1.56 -6.61 -5.82
CA VAL A 81 1.23 -7.99 -5.46
C VAL A 81 2.41 -8.93 -5.71
N ASN A 82 3.07 -8.82 -6.87
CA ASN A 82 4.22 -9.65 -7.21
C ASN A 82 5.42 -9.42 -6.27
N GLU A 83 5.69 -8.17 -5.84
CA GLU A 83 6.77 -7.91 -4.88
C GLU A 83 6.41 -8.41 -3.47
N LEU A 84 5.19 -8.18 -3.00
CA LEU A 84 4.75 -8.68 -1.70
C LEU A 84 4.72 -10.21 -1.65
N LYS A 85 4.36 -10.88 -2.76
CA LYS A 85 4.37 -12.35 -2.90
C LYS A 85 5.76 -12.92 -2.58
N LYS A 86 6.84 -12.30 -3.08
CA LYS A 86 8.22 -12.74 -2.83
C LYS A 86 8.53 -12.78 -1.33
N VAL A 87 8.15 -11.73 -0.60
CA VAL A 87 8.34 -11.66 0.85
C VAL A 87 7.41 -12.62 1.61
N ALA A 88 6.13 -12.62 1.25
CA ALA A 88 5.10 -13.39 1.94
C ALA A 88 5.33 -14.90 1.85
N PHE A 89 5.82 -15.40 0.72
CA PHE A 89 5.89 -16.84 0.48
C PHE A 89 7.31 -17.40 0.45
N THR A 90 8.36 -16.58 0.58
CA THR A 90 9.71 -17.11 0.81
C THR A 90 9.78 -17.87 2.14
N ASN A 91 10.50 -18.99 2.12
CA ASN A 91 10.85 -19.77 3.29
C ASN A 91 12.34 -19.59 3.61
N ILE A 92 12.66 -19.30 4.88
CA ILE A 92 14.04 -19.16 5.35
C ILE A 92 14.87 -20.44 5.12
N GLY A 93 14.23 -21.61 5.16
CA GLY A 93 14.88 -22.89 4.88
C GLY A 93 15.50 -22.94 3.48
N ASP A 94 14.89 -22.26 2.50
CA ASP A 94 15.37 -22.26 1.12
C ASP A 94 16.64 -21.41 0.94
N LEU A 95 16.94 -20.52 1.89
CA LEU A 95 18.18 -19.73 1.92
C LEU A 95 19.34 -20.51 2.53
N LYS A 96 19.07 -21.64 3.20
CA LYS A 96 20.07 -22.42 3.91
C LYS A 96 20.57 -23.57 3.06
N LYS A 97 21.88 -23.83 3.14
CA LYS A 97 22.53 -25.03 2.59
C LYS A 97 22.55 -26.14 3.64
N SER A 98 22.71 -25.79 4.91
CA SER A 98 22.68 -26.71 6.06
C SER A 98 22.13 -25.99 7.30
N TRP A 99 22.14 -26.65 8.47
CA TRP A 99 21.77 -25.99 9.72
C TRP A 99 22.67 -24.78 10.05
N THR A 100 23.93 -24.81 9.63
CA THR A 100 24.96 -23.81 9.97
C THR A 100 25.37 -22.93 8.81
N GLU A 101 25.07 -23.30 7.56
CA GLU A 101 25.51 -22.60 6.36
C GLU A 101 24.34 -22.06 5.53
N PHE A 102 24.50 -20.84 5.02
CA PHE A 102 23.63 -20.28 4.00
C PHE A 102 24.09 -20.71 2.60
N LYS A 103 23.16 -20.73 1.65
CA LYS A 103 23.50 -20.83 0.23
C LYS A 103 24.26 -19.58 -0.19
N ASP A 104 25.06 -19.71 -1.23
CA ASP A 104 25.73 -18.56 -1.85
C ASP A 104 24.68 -17.58 -2.38
N PHE A 105 24.93 -16.28 -2.19
CA PHE A 105 23.97 -15.23 -2.55
C PHE A 105 23.62 -15.30 -4.04
N ASP A 106 24.61 -15.52 -4.90
CA ASP A 106 24.40 -15.59 -6.35
C ASP A 106 23.58 -16.81 -6.78
N SER A 107 23.57 -17.88 -5.97
CA SER A 107 22.77 -19.08 -6.21
C SER A 107 21.29 -18.94 -5.84
N LEU A 108 20.92 -17.87 -5.14
CA LEU A 108 19.53 -17.61 -4.75
C LEU A 108 18.72 -17.08 -5.93
N THR A 109 17.44 -17.45 -5.98
CA THR A 109 16.50 -16.89 -6.96
C THR A 109 16.20 -15.42 -6.66
N ASP A 110 15.72 -14.68 -7.65
CA ASP A 110 15.32 -13.27 -7.45
C ASP A 110 14.24 -13.11 -6.37
N GLU A 111 13.32 -14.08 -6.25
CA GLU A 111 12.30 -14.08 -5.21
C GLU A 111 12.93 -14.21 -3.80
N GLN A 112 13.91 -15.10 -3.66
CA GLN A 112 14.64 -15.33 -2.41
C GLN A 112 15.49 -14.11 -2.02
N LYS A 113 16.20 -13.53 -2.99
CA LYS A 113 17.00 -12.31 -2.80
C LYS A 113 16.11 -11.15 -2.34
N ALA A 114 14.96 -10.96 -2.97
CA ALA A 114 14.01 -9.89 -2.64
C ALA A 114 13.40 -10.01 -1.23
N ALA A 115 13.40 -11.20 -0.63
CA ALA A 115 12.91 -11.39 0.74
C ALA A 115 13.93 -11.01 1.83
N ILE A 116 15.21 -10.87 1.47
CA ILE A 116 16.29 -10.53 2.41
C ILE A 116 16.26 -9.03 2.70
N ALA A 117 16.10 -8.69 3.97
CA ALA A 117 16.14 -7.31 4.46
C ALA A 117 17.57 -6.87 4.82
N GLU A 118 18.39 -7.79 5.31
CA GLU A 118 19.74 -7.48 5.79
C GLU A 118 20.63 -8.73 5.76
N ILE A 119 21.89 -8.54 5.37
CA ILE A 119 22.97 -9.52 5.51
C ILE A 119 24.08 -8.86 6.32
N THR A 120 24.41 -9.44 7.47
CA THR A 120 25.56 -9.03 8.29
C THR A 120 26.67 -10.06 8.13
N HIS A 121 27.85 -9.62 7.71
CA HIS A 121 29.08 -10.41 7.74
C HIS A 121 29.94 -9.93 8.91
N SER A 122 30.40 -10.87 9.74
CA SER A 122 31.31 -10.58 10.84
C SER A 122 32.51 -11.50 10.77
N LYS A 123 33.70 -10.91 10.88
CA LYS A 123 34.97 -11.62 10.96
C LYS A 123 35.48 -11.52 12.40
N THR A 124 35.83 -12.64 13.00
CA THR A 124 36.47 -12.69 14.32
C THR A 124 37.80 -13.40 14.18
N GLU A 125 38.87 -12.70 14.53
CA GLU A 125 40.24 -13.24 14.54
C GLU A 125 40.59 -13.70 15.96
N PHE A 126 41.26 -14.84 16.06
CA PHE A 126 41.72 -15.41 17.33
C PHE A 126 43.06 -16.11 17.11
N ASP A 127 43.77 -16.41 18.21
CA ASP A 127 45.09 -17.02 18.12
C ASP A 127 44.96 -18.44 17.53
N GLY A 128 45.43 -18.61 16.28
CA GLY A 128 45.30 -19.84 15.50
C GLY A 128 44.28 -19.82 14.34
N GLY A 129 43.57 -18.71 14.07
CA GLY A 129 42.75 -18.61 12.86
C GLY A 129 41.73 -17.47 12.81
N GLU A 130 40.90 -17.50 11.77
CA GLU A 130 39.78 -16.58 11.56
C GLU A 130 38.46 -17.34 11.46
N LYS A 131 37.38 -16.74 11.99
CA LYS A 131 36.01 -17.24 11.86
C LYS A 131 35.14 -16.20 11.16
N ASN A 132 34.53 -16.62 10.07
CA ASN A 132 33.48 -15.86 9.38
C ASN A 132 32.11 -16.28 9.91
N SER A 133 31.24 -15.30 10.19
CA SER A 133 29.86 -15.50 10.61
C SER A 133 28.94 -14.66 9.75
N TYR A 134 27.83 -15.26 9.30
CA TYR A 134 26.81 -14.60 8.49
C TYR A 134 25.47 -14.62 9.23
N LYS A 135 24.84 -13.45 9.33
CA LYS A 135 23.49 -13.31 9.84
C LYS A 135 22.61 -12.78 8.72
N VAL A 136 21.50 -13.45 8.45
CA VAL A 136 20.51 -13.03 7.45
C VAL A 136 19.21 -12.69 8.17
N LYS A 137 18.65 -11.53 7.87
CA LYS A 137 17.32 -11.10 8.32
C LYS A 137 16.42 -10.95 7.10
N THR A 138 15.22 -11.51 7.16
CA THR A 138 14.20 -11.33 6.12
C THR A 138 13.25 -10.20 6.47
N HIS A 139 12.55 -9.68 5.47
CA HIS A 139 11.43 -8.77 5.70
C HIS A 139 10.30 -9.44 6.51
N ASP A 140 9.41 -8.63 7.08
CA ASP A 140 8.28 -9.11 7.87
C ASP A 140 7.25 -9.81 6.98
N LYS A 141 7.27 -11.15 7.05
CA LYS A 141 6.38 -12.03 6.32
C LYS A 141 4.90 -11.81 6.68
N LEU A 142 4.59 -11.61 7.96
CA LEU A 142 3.21 -11.44 8.41
C LEU A 142 2.63 -10.12 7.93
N LYS A 143 3.45 -9.05 7.95
CA LYS A 143 3.05 -7.76 7.38
C LYS A 143 2.80 -7.86 5.88
N ALA A 144 3.67 -8.55 5.13
CA ALA A 144 3.47 -8.75 3.69
C ALA A 144 2.18 -9.53 3.39
N ILE A 145 1.89 -10.60 4.15
CA ILE A 145 0.65 -11.37 4.05
C ILE A 145 -0.58 -10.49 4.35
N SER A 146 -0.55 -9.69 5.41
CA SER A 146 -1.66 -8.78 5.74
C SER A 146 -1.89 -7.74 4.65
N MET A 147 -0.83 -7.16 4.08
CA MET A 147 -0.95 -6.21 2.98
C MET A 147 -1.55 -6.87 1.73
N LEU A 148 -1.12 -8.08 1.38
CA LEU A 148 -1.72 -8.87 0.29
C LEU A 148 -3.20 -9.18 0.56
N SER A 149 -3.52 -9.59 1.79
CA SER A 149 -4.89 -9.89 2.23
C SER A 149 -5.84 -8.71 1.98
N LYS A 150 -5.40 -7.51 2.37
CA LYS A 150 -6.14 -6.26 2.14
C LYS A 150 -6.26 -5.91 0.67
N MET A 151 -5.18 -6.05 -0.11
CA MET A 151 -5.19 -5.73 -1.54
C MET A 151 -6.08 -6.65 -2.36
N LEU A 152 -6.22 -7.91 -1.94
CA LEU A 152 -7.03 -8.92 -2.63
C LEU A 152 -8.45 -9.04 -2.06
N GLY A 153 -8.79 -8.25 -1.04
CA GLY A 153 -10.11 -8.26 -0.42
C GLY A 153 -10.38 -9.45 0.50
N PHE A 154 -9.37 -10.24 0.89
CA PHE A 154 -9.54 -11.34 1.85
C PHE A 154 -9.87 -10.87 3.27
N ASP A 155 -9.50 -9.63 3.60
CA ASP A 155 -9.85 -8.97 4.88
C ASP A 155 -11.20 -8.21 4.82
N GLU A 156 -11.86 -8.16 3.65
CA GLU A 156 -13.20 -7.58 3.54
C GLU A 156 -14.21 -8.55 4.13
N THR A 157 -14.61 -8.30 5.38
CA THR A 157 -15.57 -9.15 6.08
C THR A 157 -16.96 -9.04 5.46
N GLU A 158 -17.26 -9.89 4.47
CA GLU A 158 -18.64 -10.36 4.25
C GLU A 158 -19.10 -11.29 5.40
N GLN A 159 -18.21 -11.74 6.28
CA GLN A 159 -18.53 -12.66 7.39
C GLN A 159 -19.04 -12.00 8.69
N ASN A 160 -18.81 -10.71 8.92
CA ASN A 160 -19.27 -10.06 10.16
C ASN A 160 -20.79 -9.83 10.15
N ASP A 161 -21.39 -9.61 8.99
CA ASP A 161 -22.83 -9.35 8.90
C ASP A 161 -23.66 -10.63 8.95
N LEU A 162 -23.16 -11.74 8.39
CA LEU A 162 -23.81 -13.06 8.50
C LEU A 162 -23.80 -13.60 9.94
N ILE A 163 -22.69 -13.40 10.67
CA ILE A 163 -22.58 -13.81 12.08
C ILE A 163 -23.45 -12.91 12.97
N LYS A 164 -23.51 -11.60 12.70
CA LYS A 164 -24.44 -10.68 13.40
C LYS A 164 -25.90 -11.02 13.14
N ASP A 165 -26.27 -11.34 11.89
CA ASP A 165 -27.63 -11.74 11.54
C ASP A 165 -28.03 -13.07 12.20
N LEU A 166 -27.11 -14.03 12.27
CA LEU A 166 -27.34 -15.30 12.95
C LEU A 166 -27.51 -15.11 14.46
N ILE A 167 -26.65 -14.30 15.09
CA ILE A 167 -26.74 -13.97 16.53
C ILE A 167 -28.03 -13.18 16.83
N PHE A 168 -28.42 -12.24 15.97
CA PHE A 168 -29.66 -11.47 16.11
C PHE A 168 -30.89 -12.38 16.02
N LYS A 169 -30.94 -13.29 15.04
CA LYS A 169 -32.04 -14.27 14.88
C LYS A 169 -32.16 -15.24 16.07
N VAL A 170 -31.04 -15.67 16.64
CA VAL A 170 -31.04 -16.55 17.84
C VAL A 170 -31.49 -15.79 19.08
N THR A 171 -31.25 -14.49 19.16
CA THR A 171 -31.60 -13.66 20.33
C THR A 171 -33.07 -13.22 20.35
N GLN A 172 -33.72 -13.10 19.19
CA GLN A 172 -35.15 -12.73 19.06
C GLN A 172 -36.13 -13.91 19.21
N ASN A 173 -35.62 -15.15 19.28
CA ASN A 173 -36.42 -16.38 19.45
C ASN A 173 -36.34 -16.95 20.89
N LYS A 174 -35.96 -16.13 21.86
CA LYS A 174 -36.05 -16.44 23.30
C LYS A 174 -37.06 -15.55 23.99
#